data_AF-A0A917J2H6-F1
#
_entry.id   AF-A0A917J2H6-F1
#
_cell.length_a   1.000
_cell.length_b   1.000
_cell.length_c   1.000
_cell.angle_alpha   90.00
_cell.angle_beta   90.00
_cell.angle_gamma   90.00
#
_symmetry.space_group_name_H-M   'P 1'
#
loop_
_entity.id
_entity.type
_entity.pdbx_description
1 polymer ?
#
loop_
_entity_poly.entity_id
_entity_poly.type
_entity_poly.pdbx_seq_one_letter_code
_entity_poly.pdbx_strand_id
1 'polypeptide(L)'
;MKQLKIKPVFWIVCAIGLLAAWLEWKPVHVVDFGLETWLRLLSMGLLYLLAIVVLFLNVRRYVNKEGKRSFLPFCAAIGFIGLVWGHRLLLAGLDGLPNAYVAVNLEIGAGDGGLSLVFKEGNWVKVLQQNTPAFAESWGTYEQHGDTLIIQADTGFHLGRSAVMEKSQLRFIDSGVVFSLAADKP
;
A
#
# COMPACT_ATOMS: atom_id res chain seq x y z
N MET A 1 30.84 -6.47 -29.01
CA MET A 1 29.81 -6.34 -27.95
C MET A 1 30.43 -6.66 -26.60
N LYS A 2 30.44 -5.74 -25.63
CA LYS A 2 30.97 -6.02 -24.27
C LYS A 2 30.04 -7.00 -23.55
N GLN A 3 30.59 -8.09 -23.02
CA GLN A 3 29.83 -9.07 -22.24
C GLN A 3 29.35 -8.44 -20.92
N LEU A 4 28.03 -8.28 -20.75
CA LEU A 4 27.44 -7.90 -19.47
C LEU A 4 27.74 -9.00 -18.44
N LYS A 5 28.54 -8.64 -17.43
CA LYS A 5 28.82 -9.51 -16.27
C LYS A 5 27.50 -9.74 -15.53
N ILE A 6 27.23 -10.99 -15.15
CA ILE A 6 25.95 -11.39 -14.52
C ILE A 6 25.79 -10.80 -13.12
N LYS A 7 26.91 -10.67 -12.37
CA LYS A 7 26.91 -10.14 -11.00
C LYS A 7 26.32 -8.72 -10.88
N PRO A 8 26.75 -7.70 -11.64
CA PRO A 8 26.18 -6.35 -11.51
C PRO A 8 24.69 -6.28 -11.87
N VAL A 9 24.23 -7.06 -12.86
CA VAL A 9 22.81 -7.07 -13.25
C VAL A 9 21.93 -7.61 -12.12
N PHE A 10 22.36 -8.68 -11.46
CA PHE A 10 21.66 -9.23 -10.30
C PHE A 10 21.50 -8.18 -9.19
N TRP A 11 22.59 -7.49 -8.81
CA TRP A 11 22.54 -6.46 -7.78
C TRP A 11 21.64 -5.28 -8.15
N ILE A 12 21.62 -4.87 -9.42
CA ILE A 12 20.72 -3.81 -9.91
C ILE A 12 19.26 -4.25 -9.77
N VAL A 13 18.92 -5.48 -10.17
CA VAL A 13 17.57 -6.03 -10.02
C VAL A 13 17.17 -6.07 -8.54
N CYS A 14 18.05 -6.53 -7.65
CA CYS A 14 17.77 -6.57 -6.22
C CYS A 14 17.58 -5.16 -5.63
N ALA A 15 18.41 -4.18 -6.00
CA ALA A 15 18.27 -2.82 -5.50
C ALA A 15 16.94 -2.18 -5.92
N ILE A 16 16.56 -2.32 -7.19
CA ILE A 16 15.29 -1.79 -7.71
C ILE A 16 14.09 -2.55 -7.13
N GLY A 17 14.20 -3.87 -7.01
CA GLY A 17 13.15 -4.72 -6.42
C GLY A 17 12.90 -4.40 -4.95
N LEU A 18 13.96 -4.21 -4.16
CA LEU A 18 13.84 -3.78 -2.76
C LEU A 18 13.23 -2.38 -2.65
N LEU A 19 13.62 -1.44 -3.54
CA LEU A 19 13.03 -0.11 -3.57
C LEU A 19 11.53 -0.16 -3.89
N ALA A 20 11.14 -0.94 -4.91
CA ALA A 20 9.74 -1.11 -5.29
C ALA A 20 8.90 -1.73 -4.16
N ALA A 21 9.42 -2.80 -3.53
CA ALA A 21 8.77 -3.44 -2.40
C ALA A 21 8.66 -2.49 -1.19
N TRP A 22 9.73 -1.76 -0.86
CA TRP A 22 9.70 -0.79 0.24
C TRP A 22 8.68 0.33 0.01
N LEU A 23 8.62 0.88 -1.20
CA LEU A 23 7.63 1.90 -1.55
C LEU A 23 6.20 1.36 -1.50
N GLU A 24 5.99 0.09 -1.85
CA GLU A 24 4.67 -0.55 -1.85
C GLU A 24 4.16 -0.88 -0.44
N TRP A 25 5.05 -1.23 0.50
CA TRP A 25 4.72 -1.59 1.89
C TRP A 25 4.71 -0.41 2.87
N LYS A 26 4.82 0.81 2.38
CA LYS A 26 4.60 1.97 3.24
C LYS A 26 3.18 1.89 3.84
N PRO A 27 3.01 2.25 5.12
CA PRO A 27 1.71 2.16 5.79
C PRO A 27 0.70 3.18 5.26
N VAL A 28 1.20 4.30 4.71
CA VAL A 28 0.41 5.41 4.20
C VAL A 28 0.77 5.61 2.73
N HIS A 29 -0.22 5.51 1.86
CA HIS A 29 -0.10 5.77 0.44
C HIS A 29 -0.70 7.13 0.14
N VAL A 30 0.15 8.10 -0.18
CA VAL A 30 -0.31 9.39 -0.72
C VAL A 30 -0.66 9.17 -2.18
N VAL A 31 -1.94 9.34 -2.51
CA VAL A 31 -2.46 9.34 -3.87
C VAL A 31 -2.44 10.78 -4.37
N ASP A 32 -1.29 11.16 -4.90
CA ASP A 32 -1.06 12.44 -5.55
C ASP A 32 -0.27 12.25 -6.86
N PHE A 33 -0.04 13.33 -7.60
CA PHE A 33 0.92 13.36 -8.72
C PHE A 33 2.35 13.71 -8.27
N GLY A 34 2.65 13.47 -7.00
CA GLY A 34 3.90 13.82 -6.34
C GLY A 34 5.04 12.86 -6.67
N LEU A 35 6.22 13.21 -6.15
CA LEU A 35 7.46 12.47 -6.38
C LEU A 35 7.37 11.00 -5.93
N GLU A 36 6.59 10.71 -4.88
CA GLU A 36 6.40 9.35 -4.38
C GLU A 36 5.66 8.45 -5.37
N THR A 37 4.54 8.92 -5.94
CA THR A 37 3.79 8.20 -6.97
C THR A 37 4.65 7.93 -8.20
N TRP A 38 5.43 8.93 -8.64
CA TRP A 38 6.36 8.76 -9.75
C TRP A 38 7.47 7.75 -9.45
N LEU A 39 8.04 7.76 -8.25
CA LEU A 39 9.06 6.78 -7.84
C LEU A 39 8.50 5.35 -7.81
N ARG A 40 7.26 5.16 -7.34
CA ARG A 40 6.61 3.84 -7.35
C ARG A 40 6.36 3.34 -8.77
N LEU A 41 5.84 4.20 -9.65
CA LEU A 41 5.63 3.86 -11.07
C LEU A 41 6.96 3.55 -11.78
N LEU A 42 7.98 4.38 -11.56
CA LEU A 42 9.28 4.24 -12.20
C LEU A 42 10.02 2.99 -11.72
N SER A 43 10.02 2.70 -10.41
CA SER A 43 10.66 1.50 -9.86
C SER A 43 10.01 0.22 -10.39
N MET A 44 8.67 0.15 -10.44
CA MET A 44 7.97 -0.97 -11.04
C MET A 44 8.19 -1.06 -12.55
N GLY A 45 8.15 0.06 -13.28
CA GLY A 45 8.43 0.12 -14.71
C GLY A 45 9.83 -0.40 -15.05
N LEU A 46 10.83 0.00 -14.28
CA LEU A 46 12.20 -0.50 -14.40
C LEU A 46 12.30 -2.00 -14.10
N LEU A 47 11.57 -2.49 -13.09
CA LEU A 47 11.55 -3.91 -12.73
C LEU A 47 11.02 -4.77 -13.90
N TYR A 48 9.93 -4.35 -14.54
CA TYR A 48 9.40 -5.02 -15.74
C TYR A 48 10.37 -4.98 -16.91
N LEU A 49 10.95 -3.81 -17.19
CA LEU A 49 11.89 -3.64 -18.28
C LEU A 49 13.13 -4.53 -18.07
N LEU A 50 13.64 -4.60 -16.84
CA LEU A 50 14.75 -5.48 -16.49
C LEU A 50 14.37 -6.96 -16.61
N ALA A 51 13.17 -7.37 -16.19
CA ALA A 51 12.70 -8.74 -16.38
C ALA A 51 12.71 -9.14 -17.87
N ILE A 52 12.17 -8.27 -18.75
CA ILE A 52 12.12 -8.49 -20.20
C ILE A 52 13.53 -8.54 -20.79
N VAL A 53 14.39 -7.56 -20.47
CA VAL A 53 15.76 -7.47 -21.00
C VAL A 53 16.59 -8.67 -20.56
N VAL A 54 16.52 -9.06 -19.28
CA VAL A 54 17.26 -10.21 -18.76
C VAL A 54 16.75 -11.51 -19.37
N LEU A 55 15.44 -11.67 -19.56
CA LEU A 55 14.87 -12.83 -20.24
C LEU A 55 15.39 -12.91 -21.68
N PHE A 56 15.30 -11.82 -22.44
CA PHE A 56 15.75 -11.75 -23.82
C PHE A 56 17.24 -12.08 -23.96
N LEU A 57 18.09 -11.51 -23.09
CA LEU A 57 19.52 -11.79 -23.06
C LEU A 57 19.82 -13.25 -22.73
N ASN A 58 19.08 -13.86 -21.80
CA ASN A 58 19.23 -15.27 -21.46
C ASN A 58 18.79 -16.19 -22.60
N VAL A 59 17.67 -15.89 -23.26
CA VAL A 59 17.19 -16.65 -24.44
C VAL A 59 18.21 -16.55 -25.57
N ARG A 60 18.73 -15.35 -25.88
CA ARG A 60 19.74 -15.17 -26.93
C ARG A 60 21.02 -15.96 -26.63
N ARG A 61 21.51 -15.93 -25.38
CA ARG A 61 22.67 -16.73 -24.95
C ARG A 61 22.40 -18.23 -25.02
N TYR A 62 21.18 -18.65 -24.72
CA TYR A 62 20.76 -20.04 -24.83
C TYR A 62 20.84 -20.53 -26.29
N VAL A 63 20.25 -19.77 -27.22
CA VAL A 63 20.25 -20.07 -28.67
C VAL A 63 21.66 -20.09 -29.25
N ASN A 64 22.48 -19.09 -28.89
CA ASN A 64 23.84 -18.98 -29.44
C ASN A 64 24.87 -19.92 -28.76
N LYS A 65 24.46 -20.72 -27.76
CA LYS A 65 25.36 -21.56 -26.94
C LYS A 65 26.53 -20.78 -26.30
N GLU A 66 26.32 -19.50 -25.98
CA GLU A 66 27.36 -18.62 -25.47
C GLU A 66 27.38 -18.54 -23.92
N GLY A 67 28.54 -18.84 -23.33
CA GLY A 67 28.90 -18.45 -21.96
C GLY A 67 28.11 -19.12 -20.82
N LYS A 68 28.29 -18.60 -19.60
CA LYS A 68 27.56 -19.06 -18.41
C LYS A 68 26.11 -18.55 -18.44
N ARG A 69 25.16 -19.48 -18.35
CA ARG A 69 23.72 -19.22 -18.29
C ARG A 69 23.33 -18.97 -16.83
N SER A 70 22.67 -17.86 -16.54
CA SER A 70 22.11 -17.63 -15.21
C SER A 70 20.77 -16.92 -15.32
N PHE A 71 19.71 -17.65 -15.00
CA PHE A 71 18.36 -17.14 -14.89
C PHE A 71 18.10 -16.44 -13.54
N LEU A 72 19.08 -16.43 -12.64
CA LEU A 72 18.93 -15.86 -11.30
C LEU A 72 18.41 -14.41 -11.28
N PRO A 73 18.93 -13.48 -12.12
CA PRO A 73 18.41 -12.11 -12.13
C PRO A 73 16.97 -12.03 -12.66
N PHE A 74 16.58 -12.94 -13.56
CA PHE A 74 15.20 -13.01 -14.05
C PHE A 74 14.27 -13.52 -12.96
N CYS A 75 14.63 -14.63 -12.30
CA CYS A 75 13.87 -15.16 -11.17
C CYS A 75 13.72 -14.14 -10.04
N ALA A 76 14.78 -13.37 -9.74
CA ALA A 76 14.71 -12.28 -8.76
C ALA A 76 13.72 -11.19 -9.20
N ALA A 77 13.77 -10.74 -10.46
CA ALA A 77 12.86 -9.72 -10.97
C ALA A 77 11.39 -10.20 -10.89
N ILE A 78 11.10 -11.42 -11.35
CA ILE A 78 9.77 -12.02 -11.27
C ILE A 78 9.32 -12.18 -9.80
N GLY A 79 10.22 -12.57 -8.91
CA GLY A 79 9.92 -12.68 -7.47
C GLY A 79 9.47 -11.35 -6.87
N PHE A 80 10.17 -10.25 -7.16
CA PHE A 80 9.76 -8.92 -6.70
C PHE A 80 8.45 -8.43 -7.35
N ILE A 81 8.26 -8.68 -8.65
CA ILE A 81 6.99 -8.38 -9.33
C ILE A 81 5.84 -9.11 -8.65
N GLY A 82 6.01 -10.41 -8.42
CA GLY A 82 5.01 -11.26 -7.78
C GLY A 82 4.71 -10.83 -6.35
N LEU A 83 5.74 -10.41 -5.60
CA LEU A 83 5.59 -9.87 -4.25
C LEU A 83 4.73 -8.60 -4.27
N VAL A 84 5.07 -7.62 -5.10
CA VAL A 84 4.30 -6.36 -5.21
C VAL A 84 2.85 -6.60 -5.65
N TRP A 85 2.62 -7.42 -6.68
CA TRP A 85 1.25 -7.75 -7.10
C TRP A 85 0.49 -8.55 -6.06
N GLY A 86 1.13 -9.49 -5.36
CA GLY A 86 0.52 -10.26 -4.30
C GLY A 86 -0.02 -9.36 -3.19
N HIS A 87 0.75 -8.35 -2.81
CA HIS A 87 0.30 -7.35 -1.84
C HIS A 87 -0.86 -6.49 -2.35
N ARG A 88 -0.79 -6.01 -3.60
CA ARG A 88 -1.90 -5.25 -4.21
C ARG A 88 -3.18 -6.05 -4.30
N LEU A 89 -3.09 -7.33 -4.66
CA LEU A 89 -4.24 -8.23 -4.74
C LEU A 89 -4.84 -8.47 -3.35
N LEU A 90 -4.00 -8.58 -2.31
CA LEU A 90 -4.47 -8.68 -0.94
C LEU A 90 -5.24 -7.42 -0.52
N LEU A 91 -4.68 -6.22 -0.77
CA LEU A 91 -5.36 -4.96 -0.46
C LEU A 91 -6.66 -4.79 -1.26
N ALA A 92 -6.67 -5.15 -2.54
CA ALA A 92 -7.89 -5.14 -3.35
C ALA A 92 -8.97 -6.10 -2.81
N GLY A 93 -8.56 -7.25 -2.26
CA GLY A 93 -9.44 -8.16 -1.55
C GLY A 93 -10.05 -7.53 -0.30
N LEU A 94 -9.26 -6.76 0.47
CA LEU A 94 -9.75 -6.01 1.63
C LEU A 94 -10.71 -4.87 1.22
N ASP A 95 -10.43 -4.15 0.14
CA ASP A 95 -11.32 -3.10 -0.39
C ASP A 95 -12.70 -3.67 -0.78
N GLY A 96 -12.73 -4.90 -1.30
CA GLY A 96 -13.95 -5.61 -1.69
C GLY A 96 -14.79 -6.15 -0.54
N LEU A 97 -14.29 -6.12 0.70
CA LEU A 97 -15.07 -6.54 1.87
C LEU A 97 -16.26 -5.59 2.10
N PRO A 98 -17.41 -6.10 2.58
CA PRO A 98 -18.53 -5.25 2.96
C PRO A 98 -18.15 -4.29 4.09
N ASN A 99 -18.79 -3.12 4.13
CA ASN A 99 -18.60 -2.15 5.20
C ASN A 99 -19.44 -2.56 6.41
N ALA A 100 -18.82 -2.66 7.59
CA ALA A 100 -19.52 -2.79 8.86
C ALA A 100 -20.10 -1.44 9.31
N TYR A 101 -19.30 -0.37 9.23
CA TYR A 101 -19.71 1.01 9.49
C TYR A 101 -18.68 1.98 8.91
N VAL A 102 -19.12 3.22 8.66
CA VAL A 102 -18.28 4.30 8.15
C VAL A 102 -18.36 5.47 9.10
N ALA A 103 -17.22 5.97 9.57
CA ALA A 103 -17.14 7.13 10.45
C ALA A 103 -16.38 8.26 9.76
N VAL A 104 -16.97 9.46 9.69
CA VAL A 104 -16.42 10.60 8.95
C VAL A 104 -16.30 11.82 9.85
N ASN A 105 -15.17 12.51 9.77
CA ASN A 105 -14.97 13.84 10.34
C ASN A 105 -14.32 14.73 9.27
N LEU A 106 -15.03 15.79 8.85
CA LEU A 106 -14.57 16.71 7.80
C LEU A 106 -13.86 17.97 8.36
N GLU A 107 -13.77 18.08 9.68
CA GLU A 107 -13.20 19.24 10.38
C GLU A 107 -11.82 18.94 10.97
N ILE A 108 -11.28 17.75 10.72
CA ILE A 108 -10.05 17.26 11.34
C ILE A 108 -8.81 17.71 10.56
N GLY A 109 -8.03 18.60 11.19
CA GLY A 109 -6.88 19.27 10.56
C GLY A 109 -7.28 20.64 10.06
N ALA A 110 -6.69 21.69 10.64
CA ALA A 110 -7.05 23.08 10.37
C ALA A 110 -6.84 23.46 8.90
N GLY A 111 -7.89 23.49 8.09
CA GLY A 111 -7.87 24.11 6.76
C GLY A 111 -8.68 23.39 5.70
N ASP A 112 -8.42 22.10 5.44
CA ASP A 112 -8.99 21.34 4.30
C ASP A 112 -8.97 19.82 4.54
N GLY A 113 -8.87 19.40 5.81
CA GLY A 113 -8.62 18.01 6.21
C GLY A 113 -9.89 17.23 6.54
N GLY A 114 -10.17 16.16 5.80
CA GLY A 114 -11.20 15.19 6.14
C GLY A 114 -10.58 13.85 6.52
N LEU A 115 -11.13 13.16 7.52
CA LEU A 115 -10.75 11.78 7.82
C LEU A 115 -11.99 10.90 7.80
N SER A 116 -11.93 9.84 7.00
CA SER A 116 -12.93 8.78 7.00
C SER A 116 -12.29 7.47 7.46
N LEU A 117 -12.96 6.81 8.39
CA LEU A 117 -12.63 5.48 8.87
C LEU A 117 -13.70 4.53 8.34
N VAL A 118 -13.31 3.67 7.40
CA VAL A 118 -14.18 2.67 6.77
C VAL A 118 -13.87 1.33 7.42
N PHE A 119 -14.76 0.90 8.31
CA PHE A 119 -14.62 -0.37 9.00
C PHE A 119 -15.23 -1.45 8.11
N LYS A 120 -14.42 -2.45 7.79
CA LYS A 120 -14.79 -3.59 6.95
C LYS A 120 -15.16 -4.79 7.82
N GLU A 121 -15.97 -5.69 7.28
CA GLU A 121 -16.16 -7.01 7.85
C GLU A 121 -14.81 -7.73 8.00
N GLY A 122 -14.67 -8.56 9.04
CA GLY A 122 -13.40 -9.26 9.30
C GLY A 122 -12.33 -8.40 10.01
N ASN A 123 -12.73 -7.38 10.78
CA ASN A 123 -11.87 -6.61 11.68
C ASN A 123 -10.79 -5.75 11.00
N TRP A 124 -11.05 -5.32 9.75
CA TRP A 124 -10.17 -4.40 9.01
C TRP A 124 -10.72 -2.99 9.01
N VAL A 125 -9.84 -2.00 9.02
CA VAL A 125 -10.21 -0.59 8.88
C VAL A 125 -9.35 0.05 7.81
N LYS A 126 -10.01 0.72 6.87
CA LYS A 126 -9.37 1.61 5.90
C LYS A 126 -9.48 3.04 6.39
N VAL A 127 -8.36 3.73 6.44
CA VAL A 127 -8.32 5.16 6.76
C VAL A 127 -8.14 5.94 5.47
N LEU A 128 -8.98 6.93 5.26
CA LEU A 128 -8.93 7.85 4.13
C LEU A 128 -8.77 9.25 4.68
N GLN A 129 -7.57 9.82 4.51
CA GLN A 129 -7.29 11.20 4.84
C GLN A 129 -7.37 12.04 3.57
N GLN A 130 -8.28 13.01 3.55
CA GLN A 130 -8.43 14.00 2.50
C GLN A 130 -7.58 15.22 2.84
N ASN A 131 -6.57 15.51 2.02
CA ASN A 131 -5.70 16.69 2.15
C ASN A 131 -5.64 17.38 0.78
N THR A 132 -6.62 18.19 0.40
CA THR A 132 -6.70 18.80 -0.94
C THR A 132 -5.35 19.41 -1.37
N PRO A 133 -4.74 19.00 -2.51
CA PRO A 133 -5.28 18.20 -3.63
C PRO A 133 -4.98 16.68 -3.60
N ALA A 134 -4.41 16.16 -2.52
CA ALA A 134 -4.06 14.75 -2.35
C ALA A 134 -5.02 14.02 -1.40
N PHE A 135 -5.00 12.69 -1.44
CA PHE A 135 -5.55 11.89 -0.36
C PHE A 135 -4.54 10.85 0.07
N ALA A 136 -4.51 10.53 1.35
CA ALA A 136 -3.69 9.46 1.88
C ALA A 136 -4.58 8.31 2.31
N GLU A 137 -4.24 7.10 1.90
CA GLU A 137 -4.91 5.88 2.37
C GLU A 137 -3.97 5.05 3.23
N SER A 138 -4.52 4.44 4.28
CA SER A 138 -3.82 3.45 5.08
C SER A 138 -4.78 2.33 5.47
N TRP A 139 -4.19 1.18 5.82
CA TRP A 139 -4.93 0.03 6.32
C TRP A 139 -4.47 -0.32 7.72
N GLY A 140 -5.41 -0.79 8.52
CA GLY A 140 -5.16 -1.32 9.84
C GLY A 140 -6.24 -2.29 10.27
N THR A 141 -6.25 -2.61 11.55
CA THR A 141 -7.25 -3.52 12.13
C THR A 141 -8.02 -2.82 13.25
N TYR A 142 -9.15 -3.39 13.62
CA TYR A 142 -9.89 -2.97 14.80
C TYR A 142 -10.42 -4.17 15.58
N GLU A 143 -10.58 -4.00 16.88
CA GLU A 143 -11.26 -4.96 17.75
C GLU A 143 -12.43 -4.28 18.43
N GLN A 144 -13.55 -5.00 18.56
CA GLN A 144 -14.77 -4.49 19.21
C GLN A 144 -15.04 -5.23 20.52
N HIS A 145 -15.17 -4.47 21.60
CA HIS A 145 -15.55 -4.93 22.93
C HIS A 145 -16.78 -4.14 23.42
N GLY A 146 -17.97 -4.68 23.16
CA GLY A 146 -19.22 -3.95 23.39
C GLY A 146 -19.30 -2.71 22.50
N ASP A 147 -19.45 -1.54 23.11
CA ASP A 147 -19.48 -0.25 22.42
C ASP A 147 -18.09 0.35 22.21
N THR A 148 -17.02 -0.28 22.73
CA THR A 148 -15.65 0.20 22.57
C THR A 148 -14.98 -0.45 21.36
N LEU A 149 -14.33 0.37 20.53
CA LEU A 149 -13.47 -0.03 19.43
C LEU A 149 -12.02 0.30 19.75
N ILE A 150 -11.13 -0.67 19.57
CA ILE A 150 -9.68 -0.50 19.63
C ILE A 150 -9.16 -0.52 18.20
N ILE A 151 -8.69 0.63 17.72
CA ILE A 151 -8.27 0.86 16.35
C ILE A 151 -6.74 0.84 16.29
N GLN A 152 -6.20 -0.03 15.44
CA GLN A 152 -4.78 -0.16 15.15
C GLN A 152 -4.53 0.19 13.68
N ALA A 153 -4.58 1.49 13.38
CA ALA A 153 -4.31 2.03 12.05
C ALA A 153 -3.51 3.34 12.17
N ASP A 154 -2.69 3.63 11.17
CA ASP A 154 -2.03 4.94 11.08
C ASP A 154 -3.02 5.95 10.50
N THR A 155 -3.51 6.86 11.34
CA THR A 155 -4.50 7.86 10.93
C THR A 155 -3.88 9.17 10.48
N GLY A 156 -2.56 9.34 10.62
CA GLY A 156 -1.90 10.63 10.43
C GLY A 156 -2.24 11.70 11.47
N PHE A 157 -3.11 11.39 12.46
CA PHE A 157 -3.56 12.29 13.51
C PHE A 157 -3.44 11.65 14.90
N HIS A 158 -3.20 12.47 15.93
CA HIS A 158 -3.19 11.99 17.31
C HIS A 158 -4.61 11.79 17.86
N LEU A 159 -5.28 10.74 17.40
CA LEU A 159 -6.64 10.40 17.82
C LEU A 159 -6.70 9.55 19.11
N GLY A 160 -5.63 8.79 19.39
CA GLY A 160 -5.67 7.68 20.34
C GLY A 160 -6.05 6.36 19.66
N ARG A 161 -6.05 5.27 20.43
CA ARG A 161 -6.39 3.92 19.91
C ARG A 161 -7.81 3.50 20.23
N SER A 162 -8.39 4.02 21.29
CA SER A 162 -9.71 3.59 21.75
C SER A 162 -10.77 4.63 21.37
N ALA A 163 -11.88 4.15 20.82
CA ALA A 163 -13.05 4.97 20.51
C ALA A 163 -14.33 4.28 21.00
N VAL A 164 -15.31 5.06 21.45
CA VAL A 164 -16.61 4.56 21.90
C VAL A 164 -17.66 4.91 20.86
N MET A 165 -18.47 3.91 20.50
CA MET A 165 -19.61 4.07 19.61
C MET A 165 -20.81 4.53 20.42
N GLU A 166 -21.26 5.77 20.18
CA GLU A 166 -22.40 6.36 20.88
C GLU A 166 -23.45 6.79 19.85
N LYS A 167 -24.57 6.06 19.78
CA LYS A 167 -25.70 6.33 18.86
C LYS A 167 -25.25 6.41 17.38
N SER A 168 -25.03 7.61 16.87
CA SER A 168 -24.63 7.90 15.50
C SER A 168 -23.23 8.53 15.42
N GLN A 169 -22.42 8.34 16.45
CA GLN A 169 -21.10 8.94 16.57
C GLN A 169 -20.06 7.91 17.01
N LEU A 170 -18.83 8.12 16.57
CA LEU A 170 -17.66 7.43 17.05
C LEU A 170 -16.74 8.45 17.74
N ARG A 171 -16.58 8.33 19.04
CA ARG A 171 -15.83 9.28 19.86
C ARG A 171 -14.52 8.67 20.34
N PHE A 172 -13.40 9.26 19.97
CA PHE A 172 -12.09 8.84 20.46
C PHE A 172 -11.89 9.27 21.92
N ILE A 173 -11.51 8.33 22.77
CA ILE A 173 -11.40 8.56 24.23
C ILE A 173 -10.25 9.51 24.53
N ASP A 174 -9.09 9.28 23.93
CA ASP A 174 -7.86 10.00 24.27
C ASP A 174 -7.85 11.44 23.73
N SER A 175 -8.36 11.64 22.51
CA SER A 175 -8.36 12.95 21.84
C SER A 175 -9.66 13.73 22.01
N GLY A 176 -10.75 13.07 22.38
CA GLY A 176 -12.09 13.66 22.41
C GLY A 176 -12.69 13.96 21.03
N VAL A 177 -11.99 13.64 19.94
CA VAL A 177 -12.46 13.88 18.57
C VAL A 177 -13.66 12.98 18.27
N VAL A 178 -14.68 13.55 17.64
CA VAL A 178 -15.93 12.88 17.32
C VAL A 178 -16.06 12.74 15.82
N PHE A 179 -16.46 11.55 15.38
CA PHE A 179 -16.78 11.24 13.99
C PHE A 179 -18.27 10.97 13.90
N SER A 180 -18.89 11.42 12.81
CA SER A 180 -20.27 11.07 12.49
C SER A 180 -20.29 9.71 11.81
N LEU A 181 -21.13 8.79 12.29
CA LEU A 181 -21.38 7.54 11.59
C LEU A 181 -22.23 7.85 10.36
N ALA A 182 -21.65 7.66 9.18
CA ALA A 182 -22.41 7.68 7.94
C ALA A 182 -23.29 6.42 7.92
N ALA A 183 -24.61 6.63 7.85
CA ALA A 183 -25.56 5.55 7.74
C ALA A 183 -25.47 4.96 6.33
N ASP A 184 -24.61 3.96 6.14
CA ASP A 184 -24.75 3.00 5.05
C ASP A 184 -25.31 1.72 5.67
N LYS A 185 -26.64 1.64 5.75
CA LYS A 185 -27.31 0.35 5.58
C LYS A 185 -27.71 0.26 4.11
N PRO A 186 -27.50 -0.88 3.45
CA PRO A 186 -28.04 -1.11 2.11
C PRO A 186 -29.55 -0.91 2.07
#